data_AF-A0A8C4TK25-F1
#
_entry.id   AF-A0A8C4TK25-F1
#
_cell.length_a   1.000
_cell.length_b   1.000
_cell.length_c   1.000
_cell.angle_alpha   90.00
_cell.angle_beta   90.00
_cell.angle_gamma   90.00
#
_symmetry.space_group_name_H-M   'P 1'
#
loop_
_entity.id
_entity.type
_entity.pdbx_description
1 polymer ?
#
loop_
_entity_poly.entity_id
_entity_poly.type
_entity_poly.pdbx_seq_one_letter_code
_entity_poly.pdbx_strand_id
1 'polypeptide(L)' 'MKKDEPPLNFPKTLEEFEYAFNEKGQLRHTKTGEPFVFNYREDLHRWNQKRYEALGEVILQ' A
#
# COMPACT_ATOMS: atom_id res chain seq x y z
N MET A 1 26.35 7.45 -5.81
CA MET A 1 25.77 6.10 -5.60
C MET A 1 24.26 6.25 -5.68
N LYS A 2 23.60 5.81 -6.76
CA LYS A 2 22.13 5.80 -6.83
C LYS A 2 21.65 4.60 -6.01
N LYS A 3 21.48 4.80 -4.70
CA LYS A 3 21.06 3.77 -3.74
C LYS A 3 19.66 3.28 -4.11
N ASP A 4 19.59 2.06 -4.63
CA ASP A 4 18.57 1.04 -4.42
C ASP A 4 17.13 1.51 -4.10
N GLU A 5 16.52 2.32 -4.97
CA GLU A 5 15.06 2.49 -4.92
C GLU A 5 14.38 1.16 -5.32
N PRO A 6 13.46 0.62 -4.51
CA PRO A 6 12.69 -0.57 -4.87
C PRO A 6 11.91 -0.36 -6.17
N PRO A 7 11.69 -1.43 -6.96
CA PRO A 7 10.91 -1.34 -8.18
C PRO A 7 9.50 -0.82 -7.90
N LEU A 8 8.97 -0.03 -8.82
CA LEU A 8 7.59 0.49 -8.79
C LEU A 8 6.62 -0.55 -9.36
N ASN A 9 6.73 -1.79 -8.89
CA ASN A 9 5.81 -2.85 -9.19
C ASN A 9 4.96 -3.09 -7.95
N PHE A 10 3.68 -2.75 -8.05
CA PHE A 10 2.74 -2.87 -6.95
C PHE A 10 1.74 -4.00 -7.21
N PRO A 11 1.17 -4.59 -6.14
CA PRO A 11 0.09 -5.55 -6.27
C PRO A 11 -1.11 -5.01 -7.04
N LYS A 12 -1.95 -5.92 -7.57
CA LYS A 12 -3.13 -5.56 -8.38
C LYS A 12 -4.45 -5.86 -7.70
N THR A 13 -4.43 -6.47 -6.52
CA THR A 13 -5.63 -6.73 -5.73
C THR A 13 -5.42 -6.32 -4.28
N LEU A 14 -6.52 -6.04 -3.56
CA LEU A 14 -6.45 -5.62 -2.17
C LEU A 14 -5.83 -6.72 -1.28
N GLU A 15 -6.12 -7.98 -1.62
CA GLU A 15 -5.62 -9.17 -0.93
C GLU A 15 -4.10 -9.33 -1.12
N GLU A 16 -3.57 -9.10 -2.32
CA GLU A 16 -2.12 -9.09 -2.57
C GLU A 16 -1.41 -7.89 -1.91
N PHE A 17 -2.13 -6.78 -1.70
CA PHE A 17 -1.67 -5.68 -0.86
C PHE A 17 -1.64 -6.03 0.64
N GLU A 18 -2.21 -7.18 1.01
CA GLU A 18 -2.44 -7.63 2.39
C GLU A 18 -3.38 -6.69 3.14
N TYR A 19 -4.37 -6.09 2.46
CA TYR A 19 -5.42 -5.30 3.09
C TYR A 19 -6.81 -5.85 2.79
N ALA A 20 -7.74 -5.54 3.68
CA ALA A 20 -9.16 -5.74 3.49
C ALA A 20 -9.95 -4.65 4.22
N PHE A 21 -11.18 -4.41 3.80
CA PHE A 21 -12.11 -3.62 4.60
C PHE A 21 -12.68 -4.49 5.71
N ASN A 22 -12.60 -4.01 6.95
CA ASN A 22 -13.27 -4.66 8.07
C ASN A 22 -14.78 -4.33 8.07
N GLU A 23 -15.53 -4.93 9.00
CA GLU A 23 -16.98 -4.70 9.15
C GLU A 23 -17.38 -3.23 9.39
N LYS A 24 -16.44 -2.39 9.81
CA LYS A 24 -16.63 -0.95 10.02
C LYS A 24 -16.27 -0.11 8.79
N GLY A 25 -15.96 -0.74 7.66
CA GLY A 25 -15.53 -0.07 6.42
C GLY A 25 -14.12 0.54 6.50
N GLN A 26 -13.29 0.09 7.44
CA GLN A 26 -11.93 0.60 7.59
C GLN A 26 -10.95 -0.31 6.86
N LEU A 27 -10.02 0.29 6.11
CA LEU A 27 -8.95 -0.46 5.45
C LEU A 27 -7.91 -0.91 6.48
N ARG A 28 -7.79 -2.22 6.68
CA ARG A 28 -6.91 -2.86 7.67
C ARG A 28 -6.01 -3.88 7.04
N HIS A 29 -4.79 -3.97 7.54
CA HIS A 29 -3.86 -5.02 7.14
C HIS A 29 -4.40 -6.39 7.59
N THR A 30 -4.44 -7.38 6.71
CA THR A 30 -5.11 -8.67 6.97
C THR A 30 -4.39 -9.51 8.01
N LYS A 31 -3.06 -9.35 8.14
CA LYS A 31 -2.26 -10.12 9.11
C LYS A 31 -2.13 -9.45 10.47
N THR A 32 -1.98 -8.13 10.51
CA THR A 32 -1.70 -7.38 11.75
C THR A 32 -2.90 -6.61 12.28
N GLY A 33 -3.94 -6.40 11.46
CA GLY A 33 -5.10 -5.57 11.81
C GLY A 33 -4.82 -4.07 11.87
N GLU A 34 -3.60 -3.64 11.54
CA GLU A 34 -3.19 -2.24 11.61
C GLU A 34 -3.88 -1.39 10.53
N PRO A 35 -4.12 -0.09 10.80
CA PRO A 35 -4.57 0.84 9.77
C PRO A 35 -3.58 0.93 8.62
N PHE A 36 -4.06 1.32 7.45
CA PHE A 36 -3.19 1.72 6.35
C PHE A 36 -2.22 2.83 6.76
N VAL A 37 -0.95 2.67 6.38
CA VAL A 37 0.12 3.65 6.58
C VAL A 37 0.64 4.14 5.21
N PHE A 38 0.59 5.47 5.00
CA PHE A 38 1.11 6.10 3.79
C PHE A 38 2.64 6.07 3.74
N ASN A 39 3.31 6.45 4.83
CA ASN A 39 4.78 6.42 4.94
C ASN A 39 5.29 5.00 5.23
N TYR A 40 5.02 4.07 4.30
CA TYR A 40 5.31 2.66 4.49
C TYR A 40 6.82 2.35 4.51
N ARG A 41 7.60 3.09 3.71
CA ARG A 41 9.05 3.06 3.75
C ARG A 41 9.60 4.44 4.12
N GLU A 42 10.38 4.51 5.19
CA GLU A 42 11.04 5.73 5.60
C GLU A 42 11.93 6.27 4.47
N ASP A 43 11.89 7.59 4.24
CA ASP A 43 12.64 8.33 3.22
C ASP A 43 12.39 7.97 1.74
N LEU A 44 11.42 7.12 1.43
CA LEU A 44 11.05 6.76 0.06
C LEU A 44 9.73 7.40 -0.39
N HIS A 45 9.67 8.73 -0.33
CA HIS A 45 8.46 9.50 -0.65
C HIS A 45 7.86 9.17 -2.02
N ARG A 46 8.69 9.09 -3.07
CA ARG A 46 8.24 8.77 -4.44
C ARG A 46 7.62 7.38 -4.52
N TRP A 47 8.23 6.41 -3.85
CA TRP A 47 7.73 5.04 -3.84
C TRP A 47 6.42 4.92 -3.04
N ASN A 48 6.36 5.57 -1.87
CA ASN A 48 5.15 5.60 -1.03
C ASN A 48 3.97 6.26 -1.77
N GLN A 49 4.22 7.35 -2.50
CA GLN A 49 3.22 7.99 -3.35
C GLN A 49 2.71 7.02 -4.43
N LYS A 50 3.62 6.37 -5.15
CA LYS A 50 3.23 5.41 -6.21
C LYS A 50 2.50 4.19 -5.67
N ARG A 51 2.85 3.71 -4.48
CA ARG A 51 2.12 2.66 -3.76
C ARG A 51 0.69 3.10 -3.44
N TYR A 52 0.52 4.33 -2.97
CA TYR A 52 -0.78 4.88 -2.65
C TYR A 52 -1.66 5.04 -3.90
N GLU A 53 -1.10 5.52 -5.01
CA GLU A 53 -1.79 5.59 -6.31
C GLU A 53 -2.28 4.20 -6.75
N ALA A 54 -1.40 3.19 -6.73
CA ALA A 54 -1.76 1.81 -7.10
C ALA A 54 -2.84 1.21 -6.18
N LEU A 55 -2.76 1.45 -4.88
CA LEU A 55 -3.81 1.02 -3.95
C LEU A 55 -5.15 1.71 -4.23
N GLY A 56 -5.13 3.00 -4.56
CA GLY A 56 -6.33 3.76 -4.94
C GLY A 56 -7.00 3.20 -6.20
N GLU A 57 -6.21 2.86 -7.21
CA GLU A 57 -6.71 2.19 -8.43
C GLU A 57 -7.39 0.86 -8.10
N VAL A 58 -6.81 0.06 -7.20
CA VAL A 58 -7.39 -1.23 -6.77
C VAL A 58 -8.70 -1.06 -6.00
N ILE A 59 -8.84 0.00 -5.19
CA ILE A 59 -10.06 0.23 -4.40
C ILE A 59 -11.21 0.79 -5.25
N LEU A 60 -10.91 1.51 -6.33
CA LEU A 60 -11.89 2.16 -7.19
C LEU A 60 -12.37 1.28 -8.36
N GLN A 61 -11.78 0.11 -8.55
CA GLN A 61 -12.25 -0.93 -9.50
C GLN A 61 -13.56 -1.57 -9.02
#